data_AF-A0A936W244-F1
#
_entry.id   AF-A0A936W244-F1
#
_cell.length_a   1.000
_cell.length_b   1.000
_cell.length_c   1.000
_cell.angle_alpha   90.00
_cell.angle_beta   90.00
_cell.angle_gamma   90.00
#
_symmetry.space_group_name_H-M   'P 1'
#
loop_
_entity.id
_entity.type
_entity.pdbx_description
1 polymer ?
#
loop_
_entity_poly.entity_id
_entity_poly.type
_entity_poly.pdbx_seq_one_letter_code
_entity_poly.pdbx_strand_id
1 'polypeptide(L)'
;MDDSIVTTTISLLPSDMVSIASTTCDPLAAGVFTYSLINQYGCDSIVTETITLLPSDETFLTGTTCLSSEAGTFITSHFNQYGCDSIVTLTISR
;
A
#
# COMPACT_ATOMS: atom_id res chain seq x y z
N MET A 1 -24.57 13.40 -60.58
CA MET A 1 -23.35 13.29 -59.75
C MET A 1 -23.85 13.44 -58.32
N ASP A 2 -24.35 12.34 -57.76
CA ASP A 2 -24.83 12.33 -56.37
C ASP A 2 -23.71 11.74 -55.53
N ASP A 3 -23.27 12.53 -54.56
CA ASP A 3 -22.15 12.25 -53.68
C ASP A 3 -22.59 11.22 -52.63
N SER A 4 -21.95 10.06 -52.61
CA SER A 4 -22.21 9.03 -51.61
C SER A 4 -21.53 9.44 -50.30
N ILE A 5 -22.31 9.99 -49.37
CA ILE A 5 -21.85 10.19 -48.00
C ILE A 5 -21.76 8.82 -47.30
N VAL A 6 -20.54 8.41 -46.97
CA VAL A 6 -20.27 7.27 -46.10
C VAL A 6 -20.34 7.76 -44.65
N THR A 7 -21.40 7.40 -43.94
CA THR A 7 -21.54 7.69 -42.52
C THR A 7 -20.92 6.55 -41.72
N THR A 8 -19.71 6.75 -41.18
CA THR A 8 -19.03 5.78 -40.31
C THR A 8 -19.51 5.98 -38.87
N THR A 9 -20.39 5.12 -38.39
CA THR A 9 -20.76 5.08 -36.97
C THR A 9 -19.65 4.39 -36.18
N ILE A 10 -18.79 5.16 -35.52
CA ILE A 10 -17.78 4.64 -34.60
C ILE A 10 -18.47 4.36 -33.26
N SER A 11 -18.79 3.09 -33.00
CA SER A 11 -19.25 2.65 -31.68
C SER A 11 -18.04 2.49 -30.78
N LEU A 12 -17.72 3.52 -29.97
CA LEU A 12 -16.72 3.42 -28.91
C LEU A 12 -17.16 2.29 -27.96
N LEU A 13 -16.34 1.23 -27.82
CA LEU A 13 -16.55 0.30 -26.72
C LEU A 13 -16.38 1.07 -25.40
N PRO A 14 -17.12 0.72 -24.34
CA PRO A 14 -16.95 1.36 -23.04
C PRO A 14 -15.50 1.23 -22.58
N SER A 15 -14.88 2.36 -22.21
CA SER A 15 -13.61 2.34 -21.49
C SER A 15 -13.86 1.71 -20.13
N ASP A 16 -13.29 0.54 -19.88
CA ASP A 16 -13.44 -0.13 -18.58
C ASP A 16 -12.63 0.63 -17.52
N MET A 17 -13.29 1.03 -16.43
CA MET A 17 -12.64 1.60 -15.25
C MET A 17 -12.71 0.58 -14.11
N VAL A 18 -11.54 0.18 -13.61
CA VAL A 18 -11.43 -0.75 -12.49
C VAL A 18 -10.75 -0.05 -11.32
N SER A 19 -11.30 -0.19 -10.12
CA SER A 19 -10.67 0.26 -8.88
C SER A 19 -10.25 -0.95 -8.05
N ILE A 20 -8.98 -1.00 -7.68
CA ILE A 20 -8.41 -2.03 -6.80
C ILE A 20 -7.85 -1.38 -5.54
N ALA A 21 -7.98 -2.08 -4.41
CA ALA A 21 -7.48 -1.65 -3.13
C ALA A 21 -6.54 -2.72 -2.56
N SER A 22 -5.37 -2.29 -2.11
CA SER A 22 -4.37 -3.13 -1.47
C SER A 22 -3.76 -2.41 -0.26
N THR A 23 -2.99 -3.14 0.53
CA THR A 23 -2.38 -2.66 1.78
C THR A 23 -0.90 -2.96 1.78
N THR A 24 -0.08 -2.09 2.37
CA THR A 24 1.38 -2.26 2.47
C THR A 24 1.91 -1.83 3.83
N CYS A 25 3.07 -2.35 4.22
CA CYS A 25 3.85 -1.86 5.37
C CYS A 25 4.98 -0.90 4.95
N ASP A 26 5.24 -0.75 3.64
CA ASP A 26 6.24 0.17 3.12
C ASP A 26 5.61 1.54 2.80
N PRO A 27 5.99 2.62 3.51
CA PRO A 27 5.45 3.95 3.26
C PRO A 27 5.76 4.49 1.86
N LEU A 28 6.82 4.00 1.20
CA LEU A 28 7.18 4.40 -0.17
C LEU A 28 6.29 3.72 -1.22
N ALA A 29 5.65 2.61 -0.86
CA ALA A 29 4.72 1.89 -1.73
C ALA A 29 3.26 2.35 -1.56
N ALA A 30 2.94 3.13 -0.53
CA ALA A 30 1.59 3.61 -0.28
C ALA A 30 1.23 4.79 -1.20
N GLY A 31 0.01 4.82 -1.71
CA GLY A 31 -0.45 5.87 -2.61
C GLY A 31 -1.58 5.46 -3.53
N VAL A 32 -1.96 6.37 -4.42
CA VAL A 32 -2.92 6.10 -5.50
C VAL A 32 -2.16 6.07 -6.81
N PHE A 33 -2.28 4.96 -7.53
CA PHE A 33 -1.64 4.72 -8.81
C PHE A 33 -2.69 4.56 -9.89
N THR A 34 -2.38 5.03 -11.11
CA THR A 34 -3.28 4.91 -12.26
C THR A 34 -2.53 4.29 -13.41
N TYR A 35 -3.08 3.20 -13.94
CA TYR A 35 -2.54 2.44 -15.06
C TYR A 35 -3.50 2.56 -16.24
N SER A 36 -2.97 3.03 -17.37
CA SER A 36 -3.69 2.96 -18.66
C SER A 36 -3.32 1.65 -19.32
N LEU A 37 -4.29 0.77 -19.50
CA LEU A 37 -4.15 -0.53 -20.13
C LEU A 37 -4.99 -0.55 -21.40
N ILE A 38 -4.57 -1.32 -22.40
CA ILE A 38 -5.41 -1.61 -23.56
C ILE A 38 -6.13 -2.92 -23.24
N ASN A 39 -7.47 -2.92 -23.23
CA ASN A 39 -8.22 -4.15 -22.97
C ASN A 39 -8.12 -5.13 -24.15
N GLN A 40 -8.62 -6.35 -23.94
CA GLN A 40 -8.65 -7.42 -24.95
C GLN A 40 -9.34 -7.05 -26.27
N TYR A 41 -10.12 -5.96 -26.28
CA TYR A 41 -10.84 -5.46 -27.44
C TYR A 41 -10.13 -4.27 -28.13
N GLY A 42 -8.96 -3.86 -27.64
CA GLY A 42 -8.17 -2.78 -28.23
C GLY A 42 -8.61 -1.37 -27.79
N CYS A 43 -9.39 -1.24 -26.73
CA CYS A 43 -9.83 0.05 -26.18
C CYS A 43 -9.07 0.43 -24.92
N ASP A 44 -8.99 1.73 -24.65
CA ASP A 44 -8.35 2.26 -23.45
C ASP A 44 -9.16 1.89 -22.20
N SER A 45 -8.49 1.25 -21.25
CA SER A 45 -8.99 0.92 -19.91
C SER A 45 -8.13 1.59 -18.86
N ILE A 46 -8.76 2.05 -17.79
CA ILE A 46 -8.08 2.72 -16.68
C ILE A 46 -8.22 1.87 -15.43
N VAL A 47 -7.10 1.46 -14.85
CA VAL A 47 -7.06 0.81 -13.54
C VAL A 47 -6.53 1.81 -12.52
N THR A 48 -7.31 2.08 -11.49
CA THR A 48 -6.87 2.87 -10.34
C THR A 48 -6.59 1.93 -9.17
N GLU A 49 -5.36 1.94 -8.68
CA GLU A 49 -4.96 1.19 -7.49
C GLU A 49 -4.76 2.13 -6.31
N THR A 50 -5.42 1.84 -5.20
CA THR A 50 -5.18 2.53 -3.93
C THR A 50 -4.47 1.59 -2.97
N ILE A 51 -3.21 1.89 -2.68
CA ILE A 51 -2.38 1.17 -1.72
C ILE A 51 -2.38 1.95 -0.41
N THR A 52 -2.97 1.36 0.63
CA THR A 52 -3.05 1.99 1.97
C THR A 52 -1.92 1.50 2.88
N LEU A 53 -1.25 2.44 3.55
CA LEU A 53 -0.21 2.13 4.53
C LEU A 53 -0.87 1.59 5.80
N LEU A 54 -0.45 0.42 6.23
CA LEU A 54 -0.85 -0.16 7.51
C LEU A 54 -0.01 0.45 8.64
N PRO A 55 -0.59 0.63 9.85
CA PRO A 55 0.14 1.15 10.98
C PRO A 55 1.24 0.17 11.43
N SER A 56 2.39 0.72 11.82
CA SER A 56 3.40 0.03 12.62
C SER A 56 3.19 0.33 14.10
N ASP A 57 3.59 -0.60 14.97
CA ASP A 57 3.42 -0.46 16.42
C ASP A 57 4.79 -0.29 17.10
N GLU A 58 4.89 0.65 18.03
CA GLU A 58 6.07 0.81 18.89
C GLU A 58 5.64 0.80 20.36
N THR A 59 6.27 -0.07 21.16
CA THR A 59 5.97 -0.23 22.58
C THR A 59 7.21 0.07 23.42
N PHE A 60 7.05 0.96 24.39
CA PHE A 60 8.10 1.31 25.35
C PHE A 60 7.81 0.68 26.71
N LEU A 61 8.77 -0.10 27.21
CA LEU A 61 8.73 -0.72 28.52
C LEU A 61 9.89 -0.23 29.36
N THR A 62 9.63 0.02 30.65
CA THR A 62 10.65 0.44 31.61
C THR A 62 10.69 -0.51 32.80
N GLY A 63 11.89 -0.86 33.23
CA GLY A 63 12.14 -1.68 34.40
C GLY A 63 13.26 -1.12 35.27
N THR A 64 13.33 -1.60 36.50
CA THR A 64 14.40 -1.28 37.44
C THR A 64 15.05 -2.56 37.97
N THR A 65 16.37 -2.58 38.10
CA THR A 65 17.14 -3.72 38.65
C THR A 65 18.16 -3.23 39.67
N CYS A 66 18.49 -4.05 40.66
CA CYS A 66 19.61 -3.77 41.57
C CYS A 66 20.97 -4.20 40.97
N LEU A 67 20.95 -4.98 39.88
CA LEU A 67 22.13 -5.56 39.24
C LEU A 67 22.58 -4.69 38.06
N SER A 68 23.75 -4.06 38.18
CA SER A 68 24.31 -3.23 37.09
C SER A 68 24.50 -3.97 35.78
N SER A 69 24.66 -5.30 35.80
CA SER A 69 24.81 -6.13 34.60
C SER A 69 23.53 -6.27 33.77
N GLU A 70 22.37 -5.97 34.36
CA GLU A 70 21.06 -6.06 33.71
C GLU A 70 20.54 -4.70 33.25
N ALA A 71 21.16 -3.60 33.69
CA ALA A 71 20.82 -2.26 33.24
C ALA A 71 21.23 -2.06 31.77
N GLY A 72 20.35 -1.46 30.97
CA GLY A 72 20.58 -1.25 29.55
C GLY A 72 19.29 -1.03 28.77
N THR A 73 19.43 -0.81 27.46
CA THR A 73 18.32 -0.71 26.52
C THR A 73 18.34 -1.91 25.57
N PHE A 74 17.21 -2.59 25.47
CA PHE A 74 17.01 -3.79 24.65
C PHE A 74 15.91 -3.50 23.64
N ILE A 75 16.18 -3.81 22.37
CA ILE A 75 15.25 -3.56 21.27
C ILE A 75 14.95 -4.90 20.60
N THR A 76 13.66 -5.24 20.49
CA THR A 76 13.19 -6.45 19.77
C THR A 76 12.20 -6.08 18.69
N SER A 77 12.30 -6.73 17.54
CA SER A 77 11.37 -6.59 16.42
C SER A 77 10.40 -7.77 16.39
N HIS A 78 9.11 -7.47 16.24
CA HIS A 78 8.02 -8.42 16.07
C HIS A 78 7.15 -8.00 14.88
N PHE A 79 6.24 -8.87 14.45
CA PHE A 79 5.19 -8.50 13.51
C PHE A 79 3.89 -8.23 14.27
N ASN A 80 3.18 -7.15 13.94
CA ASN A 80 1.83 -6.94 14.45
C ASN A 80 0.82 -7.87 13.77
N GLN A 81 -0.46 -7.74 14.16
CA GLN A 81 -1.58 -8.48 13.58
C GLN A 81 -1.75 -8.29 12.07
N TYR A 82 -1.15 -7.22 11.51
CA TYR A 82 -1.18 -6.91 10.09
C TYR A 82 0.06 -7.41 9.33
N GLY A 83 1.01 -8.05 10.03
CA GLY A 83 2.27 -8.51 9.44
C GLY A 83 3.32 -7.41 9.24
N CYS A 84 3.07 -6.20 9.75
CA CYS A 84 4.03 -5.09 9.69
C CYS A 84 4.98 -5.09 10.90
N ASP A 85 6.16 -4.51 10.71
CA ASP A 85 7.17 -4.41 11.77
C ASP A 85 6.62 -3.68 12.99
N SER A 86 6.91 -4.23 14.15
CA SER A 86 6.60 -3.67 15.47
C SER A 86 7.83 -3.73 16.34
N ILE A 87 8.15 -2.62 17.00
CA ILE A 87 9.36 -2.50 17.81
C ILE A 87 8.98 -2.44 19.29
N VAL A 88 9.63 -3.28 20.09
CA VAL A 88 9.54 -3.22 21.55
C VAL A 88 10.88 -2.76 22.09
N THR A 89 10.87 -1.62 22.79
CA THR A 89 12.04 -1.05 23.44
C THR A 89 11.90 -1.19 24.95
N LEU A 90 12.75 -2.02 25.56
CA LEU A 90 12.83 -2.21 27.00
C LEU A 90 14.04 -1.47 27.55
N THR A 91 13.81 -0.53 28.46
CA THR A 91 14.90 0.16 29.19
C THR A 91 14.90 -0.29 30.65
N ILE A 92 16.02 -0.87 31.08
CA ILE A 92 16.26 -1.26 32.47
C ILE A 92 17.25 -0.27 33.09
N SER A 93 16.85 0.36 34.19
CA SER A 93 17.67 1.29 34.97
C SER A 93 18.02 0.71 36.35
N ARG A 94 19.06 1.25 36.99
CA ARG A 94 19.48 0.85 38.34
C ARG A 94 19.05 1.86 39.38
#